data_AF-A0A4Y2PBD2-F1
#
_entry.id   AF-A0A4Y2PBD2-F1
#
_cell.length_a   1.000
_cell.length_b   1.000
_cell.length_c   1.000
_cell.angle_alpha   90.00
_cell.angle_beta   90.00
_cell.angle_gamma   90.00
#
_symmetry.space_group_name_H-M   'P 1'
#
loop_
_entity.id
_entity.type
_entity.pdbx_description
1 polymer ?
#
loop_
_entity_poly.entity_id
_entity_poly.type
_entity_poly.pdbx_seq_one_letter_code
_entity_poly.pdbx_strand_id
1 'polypeptide(L)'
;MSNNNPLVPLNPSNESDDHDSSVENDKKPNSPVENNVDLVESDENEDEFDEYEDDYEDESDEFEEITEQLVYNNHLDGNGERTYPINNEGGEYYLKYDFEDVILKTNIGFRYARNKDFDEFYPKDAENNDKFIELIYAYTFEGKPIFPKTKDGDEFYVHIENGTSIITLNNGHLRDYAKRKNGDEIYPKNFLVRTQVFRELILDNRYAKLSNGQTYYPLNEYGNEYTIEFNNDNLPIDENYYFPNSYAITNDEYIIVPNIEYFAYFLENGSPKVTDKNILGTLCIENRCYFDFLTNVKATRKSRSSRKKYDYLPLGQTKSVTRVPEQDSSNSYNIILIIILSILCIIIFFFYDVMKKYM
;
A
#
# COMPACT_ATOMS: atom_id res chain seq x y z
N MET A 1 23.60 18.87 42.35
CA MET A 1 24.96 18.28 42.38
C MET A 1 25.55 18.46 41.00
N SER A 2 26.44 19.43 40.87
CA SER A 2 27.09 19.82 39.62
C SER A 2 28.42 19.07 39.54
N ASN A 3 28.62 18.28 38.49
CA ASN A 3 29.92 17.71 38.16
C ASN A 3 30.35 18.28 36.81
N ASN A 4 31.12 19.36 36.90
CA ASN A 4 32.02 19.83 35.86
C ASN A 4 33.21 18.87 35.79
N ASN A 5 33.57 18.43 34.59
CA ASN A 5 34.95 18.05 34.30
C ASN A 5 35.36 18.66 32.95
N PRO A 6 36.63 19.07 32.80
CA PRO A 6 37.01 20.09 31.83
C PRO A 6 37.64 19.53 30.55
N LEU A 7 37.54 20.35 29.51
CA LEU A 7 38.28 20.30 28.25
C LEU A 7 39.80 20.26 28.47
N VAL A 8 40.48 19.44 27.68
CA VAL A 8 41.93 19.51 27.42
C VAL A 8 42.13 19.77 25.93
N PRO A 9 42.87 20.82 25.53
CA PRO A 9 43.29 21.04 24.16
C PRO A 9 44.81 20.88 23.93
N LEU A 10 45.15 20.80 22.65
CA LEU A 10 46.43 21.02 21.94
C LEU A 10 47.24 19.75 21.58
N ASN A 11 47.32 19.31 20.31
CA ASN A 11 48.01 19.82 19.08
C ASN A 11 49.42 19.16 18.88
N PRO A 12 50.16 19.35 17.77
CA PRO A 12 50.21 18.49 16.58
C PRO A 12 51.63 17.97 16.23
N SER A 13 51.75 17.02 15.28
CA SER A 13 52.94 16.81 14.43
C SER A 13 52.64 15.70 13.39
N ASN A 14 52.54 16.04 12.12
CA ASN A 14 53.57 15.81 11.08
C ASN A 14 53.98 14.34 10.92
N GLU A 15 53.60 13.72 9.81
CA GLU A 15 54.58 13.20 8.85
C GLU A 15 53.91 12.94 7.49
N SER A 16 54.51 13.58 6.49
CA SER A 16 54.33 13.43 5.06
C SER A 16 54.97 12.14 4.60
N ASP A 17 54.26 11.35 3.79
CA ASP A 17 54.91 10.44 2.85
C ASP A 17 54.27 10.61 1.47
N ASP A 18 55.08 11.23 0.60
CA ASP A 18 54.93 11.29 -0.82
C ASP A 18 55.05 9.87 -1.40
N HIS A 19 54.01 9.39 -2.09
CA HIS A 19 54.20 8.37 -3.11
C HIS A 19 53.56 8.81 -4.43
N ASP A 20 54.43 9.41 -5.23
CA ASP A 20 54.32 9.59 -6.67
C ASP A 20 54.37 8.22 -7.37
N SER A 21 53.33 7.91 -8.14
CA SER A 21 53.43 6.96 -9.24
C SER A 21 52.38 7.30 -10.30
N SER A 22 52.78 8.17 -11.21
CA SER A 22 52.21 8.33 -12.54
C SER A 22 52.18 7.01 -13.30
N VAL A 23 51.00 6.57 -13.73
CA VAL A 23 50.84 5.64 -14.86
C VAL A 23 49.84 6.26 -15.83
N GLU A 24 50.39 6.82 -16.90
CA GLU A 24 49.70 7.12 -18.15
C GLU A 24 48.97 5.88 -18.67
N ASN A 25 47.70 6.03 -19.02
CA ASN A 25 47.09 5.26 -20.08
C ASN A 25 46.04 6.12 -20.79
N ASP A 26 46.51 6.78 -21.84
CA ASP A 26 45.72 7.35 -22.92
C ASP A 26 44.86 6.27 -23.58
N LYS A 27 43.54 6.32 -23.39
CA LYS A 27 42.58 5.82 -24.38
C LYS A 27 41.41 6.80 -24.52
N LYS A 28 41.48 7.54 -25.64
CA LYS A 28 40.41 8.35 -26.23
C LYS A 28 39.04 7.66 -26.15
N PRO A 29 37.98 8.34 -25.73
CA PRO A 29 36.63 7.99 -26.15
C PRO A 29 36.37 8.56 -27.55
N ASN A 30 35.95 7.67 -28.45
CA ASN A 30 35.40 8.04 -29.76
C ASN A 30 34.15 8.89 -29.57
N SER A 31 34.11 10.03 -30.25
CA SER A 31 32.94 10.88 -30.42
C SER A 31 31.75 10.08 -30.99
N PRO A 32 30.52 10.33 -30.53
CA PRO A 32 29.35 9.74 -31.15
C PRO A 32 29.09 10.41 -32.50
N VAL A 33 28.79 9.57 -33.48
CA VAL A 33 28.37 9.92 -34.84
C VAL A 33 27.02 10.64 -34.76
N GLU A 34 26.98 11.88 -35.24
CA GLU A 34 25.75 12.62 -35.50
C GLU A 34 24.97 11.90 -36.62
N ASN A 35 23.90 11.20 -36.24
CA ASN A 35 22.88 10.75 -37.18
C ASN A 35 21.89 11.90 -37.38
N ASN A 36 22.01 12.58 -38.52
CA ASN A 36 20.95 13.42 -39.07
C ASN A 36 19.74 12.53 -39.36
N VAL A 37 18.71 12.63 -38.52
CA VAL A 37 17.38 12.08 -38.80
C VAL A 37 16.60 13.18 -39.50
N ASP A 38 16.29 12.96 -40.78
CA ASP A 38 15.38 13.79 -41.54
C ASP A 38 14.02 13.84 -40.83
N LEU A 39 13.61 15.07 -40.48
CA LEU A 39 12.28 15.39 -39.99
C LEU A 39 11.29 15.12 -41.13
N VAL A 40 10.59 13.98 -41.05
CA VAL A 40 9.39 13.73 -41.84
C VAL A 40 8.26 14.52 -41.18
N GLU A 41 7.83 15.58 -41.84
CA GLU A 41 6.58 16.29 -41.54
C GLU A 41 5.43 15.28 -41.59
N SER A 42 4.89 14.93 -40.42
CA SER A 42 3.68 14.13 -40.32
C SER A 42 2.49 15.07 -40.42
N ASP A 43 1.70 14.89 -41.49
CA ASP A 43 0.42 15.54 -41.72
C ASP A 43 -0.46 15.48 -40.46
N GLU A 44 -0.85 16.67 -40.00
CA GLU A 44 -1.84 16.90 -38.95
C GLU A 44 -3.20 16.44 -39.48
N ASN A 45 -3.60 15.21 -39.12
CA ASN A 45 -5.01 14.82 -39.17
C ASN A 45 -5.70 15.45 -37.96
N GLU A 46 -6.37 16.58 -38.21
CA GLU A 46 -7.38 17.15 -37.33
C GLU A 46 -8.57 16.18 -37.26
N ASP A 47 -8.47 15.19 -36.38
CA ASP A 47 -9.62 14.37 -35.99
C ASP A 47 -10.56 15.24 -35.15
N GLU A 48 -11.64 15.65 -35.81
CA GLU A 48 -12.83 16.32 -35.27
C GLU A 48 -13.39 15.50 -34.10
N PHE A 49 -13.01 15.87 -32.87
CA PHE A 49 -13.56 15.28 -31.65
C PHE A 49 -15.00 15.80 -31.49
N ASP A 50 -15.97 14.93 -31.78
CA ASP A 50 -17.37 15.15 -31.42
C ASP A 50 -17.45 15.37 -29.89
N GLU A 51 -17.80 16.60 -29.49
CA GLU A 51 -18.16 16.95 -28.12
C GLU A 51 -19.41 16.17 -27.73
N TYR A 52 -19.23 15.05 -27.04
CA TYR A 52 -20.29 14.41 -26.29
C TYR A 52 -20.58 15.29 -25.07
N GLU A 53 -21.58 16.18 -25.19
CA GLU A 53 -22.28 16.77 -24.06
C GLU A 53 -23.04 15.65 -23.33
N ASP A 54 -22.34 14.94 -22.44
CA ASP A 54 -22.99 14.06 -21.47
C ASP A 54 -23.69 14.94 -20.43
N ASP A 55 -25.01 15.03 -20.54
CA ASP A 55 -25.92 15.57 -19.53
C ASP A 55 -25.82 14.73 -18.24
N TYR A 56 -24.79 14.97 -17.43
CA TYR A 56 -24.72 14.48 -16.07
C TYR A 56 -25.74 15.26 -15.23
N GLU A 57 -26.91 14.66 -15.02
CA GLU A 57 -27.84 15.11 -13.99
C GLU A 57 -27.09 15.14 -12.65
N ASP A 58 -27.07 16.33 -12.04
CA ASP A 58 -26.32 16.68 -10.84
C ASP A 58 -26.91 15.92 -9.63
N GLU A 59 -26.46 14.69 -9.39
CA GLU A 59 -26.80 13.90 -8.19
C GLU A 59 -26.18 14.49 -6.90
N SER A 60 -25.60 15.70 -6.95
CA SER A 60 -25.01 16.36 -5.78
C SER A 60 -26.03 16.73 -4.70
N ASP A 61 -27.30 16.87 -5.06
CA ASP A 61 -28.34 17.37 -4.15
C ASP A 61 -28.82 16.31 -3.13
N GLU A 62 -28.66 15.01 -3.41
CA GLU A 62 -29.15 13.94 -2.52
C GLU A 62 -28.18 13.65 -1.34
N PHE A 63 -26.90 14.02 -1.46
CA PHE A 63 -25.91 13.90 -0.37
C PHE A 63 -26.02 15.01 0.69
N GLU A 64 -26.58 16.17 0.34
CA GLU A 64 -26.76 17.27 1.31
C GLU A 64 -27.88 16.96 2.33
N GLU A 65 -28.93 16.23 1.96
CA GLU A 65 -30.12 16.10 2.81
C GLU A 65 -29.92 15.15 4.01
N ILE A 66 -29.07 14.12 3.90
CA ILE A 66 -28.77 13.17 5.00
C ILE A 66 -27.77 13.76 6.00
N THR A 67 -26.88 14.67 5.56
CA THR A 67 -25.87 15.27 6.43
C THR A 67 -26.40 16.43 7.28
N GLU A 68 -27.48 17.11 6.89
CA GLU A 68 -28.00 18.25 7.65
C GLU A 68 -28.66 17.86 8.99
N GLN A 69 -29.29 16.68 9.11
CA GLN A 69 -29.95 16.27 10.36
C GLN A 69 -28.98 15.81 11.46
N LEU A 70 -27.75 15.43 11.13
CA LEU A 70 -26.72 14.97 12.08
C LEU A 70 -25.86 16.10 12.67
N VAL A 71 -26.14 17.37 12.32
CA VAL A 71 -25.19 18.49 12.51
C VAL A 71 -25.69 19.60 13.46
N TYR A 72 -26.97 19.59 13.86
CA TYR A 72 -27.54 20.72 14.61
C TYR A 72 -27.31 20.61 16.13
N ASN A 73 -26.16 21.11 16.59
CA ASN A 73 -25.87 21.35 18.00
C ASN A 73 -25.87 22.87 18.31
N ASN A 74 -26.78 23.32 19.19
CA ASN A 74 -26.86 24.70 19.67
C ASN A 74 -26.05 24.94 20.95
N HIS A 75 -25.29 23.96 21.44
CA HIS A 75 -24.41 24.13 22.57
C HIS A 75 -23.18 24.93 22.13
N LEU A 76 -23.02 26.11 22.74
CA LEU A 76 -21.92 27.02 22.48
C LEU A 76 -21.00 27.06 23.70
N ASP A 77 -19.69 27.22 23.45
CA ASP A 77 -18.71 27.49 24.49
C ASP A 77 -18.83 28.94 25.00
N GLY A 78 -17.97 29.32 25.95
CA GLY A 78 -17.93 30.69 26.50
C GLY A 78 -17.58 31.78 25.47
N ASN A 79 -17.12 31.41 24.28
CA ASN A 79 -16.80 32.33 23.18
C ASN A 79 -17.90 32.36 22.11
N GLY A 80 -18.96 31.56 22.26
CA GLY A 80 -20.03 31.45 21.27
C GLY A 80 -19.75 30.45 20.14
N GLU A 81 -18.69 29.64 20.25
CA GLU A 81 -18.34 28.62 19.27
C GLU A 81 -19.04 27.30 19.59
N ARG A 82 -19.48 26.57 18.55
CA ARG A 82 -20.17 25.29 18.74
C ARG A 82 -19.25 24.27 19.43
N THR A 83 -19.75 23.62 20.47
CA THR A 83 -18.99 22.62 21.23
C THR A 83 -19.85 21.48 21.73
N TYR A 84 -19.23 20.35 22.08
CA TYR A 84 -19.92 19.27 22.79
C TYR A 84 -20.10 19.63 24.27
N PRO A 85 -21.17 19.16 24.93
CA PRO A 85 -21.32 19.31 26.36
C PRO A 85 -20.20 18.58 27.12
N ILE A 86 -19.82 19.13 28.28
CA ILE A 86 -18.72 18.64 29.11
C ILE A 86 -19.29 17.96 30.36
N ASN A 87 -18.75 16.80 30.71
CA ASN A 87 -19.10 16.05 31.92
C ASN A 87 -18.31 16.55 33.16
N ASN A 88 -18.63 16.01 34.34
CA ASN A 88 -17.98 16.42 35.60
C ASN A 88 -16.47 16.11 35.66
N GLU A 89 -15.97 15.24 34.79
CA GLU A 89 -14.56 14.86 34.69
C GLU A 89 -13.78 15.72 33.68
N GLY A 90 -14.46 16.66 33.01
CA GLY A 90 -13.86 17.55 32.01
C GLY A 90 -13.80 16.99 30.60
N GLY A 91 -14.37 15.80 30.35
CA GLY A 91 -14.49 15.24 29.00
C GLY A 91 -15.78 15.66 28.30
N GLU A 92 -15.73 15.84 26.99
CA GLU A 92 -16.89 16.02 26.14
C GLU A 92 -17.65 14.70 25.96
N TYR A 93 -18.95 14.78 25.66
CA TYR A 93 -19.75 13.61 25.26
C TYR A 93 -20.65 13.92 24.06
N TYR A 94 -20.92 12.88 23.28
CA TYR A 94 -21.82 12.98 22.13
C TYR A 94 -23.25 13.31 22.58
N LEU A 95 -23.84 14.31 21.92
CA LEU A 95 -25.29 14.48 21.98
C LEU A 95 -25.95 13.37 21.19
N LYS A 96 -27.13 12.96 21.63
CA LYS A 96 -27.95 11.98 20.92
C LYS A 96 -29.14 12.66 20.27
N TYR A 97 -29.34 12.42 18.99
CA TYR A 97 -30.55 12.79 18.26
C TYR A 97 -31.10 11.53 17.60
N ASP A 98 -32.36 11.21 17.88
CA ASP A 98 -33.00 9.97 17.44
C ASP A 98 -32.14 8.71 17.73
N PHE A 99 -31.58 8.64 18.94
CA PHE A 99 -30.68 7.58 19.43
C PHE A 99 -29.30 7.48 18.77
N GLU A 100 -29.00 8.32 17.78
CA GLU A 100 -27.71 8.39 17.09
C GLU A 100 -26.81 9.48 17.69
N ASP A 101 -25.50 9.22 17.73
CA ASP A 101 -24.50 10.20 18.16
C ASP A 101 -24.34 11.30 17.08
N VAL A 102 -24.46 12.55 17.50
CA VAL A 102 -24.42 13.75 16.64
C VAL A 102 -22.98 14.18 16.41
N ILE A 103 -22.61 14.37 15.15
CA ILE A 103 -21.30 14.88 14.77
C ILE A 103 -21.33 16.41 14.67
N LEU A 104 -20.35 17.06 15.29
CA LEU A 104 -20.29 18.51 15.34
C LEU A 104 -19.60 19.07 14.10
N LYS A 105 -20.32 19.85 13.29
CA LYS A 105 -19.74 20.73 12.26
C LYS A 105 -19.42 22.10 12.87
N THR A 106 -18.13 22.41 12.91
CA THR A 106 -17.59 23.71 13.33
C THR A 106 -17.23 24.57 12.10
N ASN A 107 -16.79 25.80 12.33
CA ASN A 107 -16.25 26.68 11.29
C ASN A 107 -14.99 26.12 10.61
N ILE A 108 -14.25 25.22 11.27
CA ILE A 108 -13.05 24.55 10.72
C ILE A 108 -13.34 23.17 10.13
N GLY A 109 -14.60 22.73 10.12
CA GLY A 109 -15.03 21.42 9.62
C GLY A 109 -15.64 20.54 10.71
N PHE A 110 -15.86 19.26 10.40
CA PHE A 110 -16.39 18.31 11.36
C PHE A 110 -15.33 17.94 12.40
N ARG A 111 -15.76 17.73 13.65
CA ARG A 111 -14.92 17.21 14.71
C ARG A 111 -15.65 16.18 15.57
N TYR A 112 -14.87 15.30 16.17
CA TYR A 112 -15.33 14.35 17.17
C TYR A 112 -15.31 14.97 18.57
N ALA A 113 -15.98 14.31 19.52
CA ALA A 113 -15.92 14.67 20.94
C ALA A 113 -14.55 14.34 21.52
N ARG A 114 -14.12 15.10 22.54
CA ARG A 114 -12.82 14.95 23.21
C ARG A 114 -12.93 14.40 24.62
N ASN A 115 -11.96 13.57 25.02
CA ASN A 115 -11.84 13.13 26.39
C ASN A 115 -11.24 14.24 27.29
N LYS A 116 -11.07 13.96 28.58
CA LYS A 116 -10.47 14.89 29.56
C LYS A 116 -9.02 15.30 29.26
N ASP A 117 -8.32 14.50 28.43
CA ASP A 117 -6.94 14.72 28.00
C ASP A 117 -6.90 15.47 26.66
N PHE A 118 -8.07 15.92 26.17
CA PHE A 118 -8.30 16.63 24.90
C PHE A 118 -8.07 15.79 23.63
N ASP A 119 -7.91 14.48 23.75
CA ASP A 119 -7.90 13.58 22.59
C ASP A 119 -9.33 13.33 22.10
N GLU A 120 -9.53 13.40 20.79
CA GLU A 120 -10.78 13.03 20.16
C GLU A 120 -11.02 11.51 20.24
N PHE A 121 -12.29 11.12 20.28
CA PHE A 121 -12.68 9.71 20.29
C PHE A 121 -13.89 9.47 19.39
N TYR A 122 -13.90 8.36 18.66
CA TYR A 122 -15.02 8.01 17.80
C TYR A 122 -16.29 7.67 18.62
N PRO A 123 -17.49 8.00 18.12
CA PRO A 123 -18.72 7.41 18.62
C PRO A 123 -18.72 5.89 18.36
N LYS A 124 -19.60 5.17 19.05
CA LYS A 124 -19.69 3.71 18.94
C LYS A 124 -20.97 3.29 18.24
N ASP A 125 -20.88 2.33 17.33
CA ASP A 125 -22.07 1.68 16.77
C ASP A 125 -22.68 0.66 17.77
N ALA A 126 -23.80 0.05 17.39
CA ALA A 126 -24.49 -0.96 18.21
C ALA A 126 -23.65 -2.22 18.48
N GLU A 127 -22.62 -2.47 17.68
CA GLU A 127 -21.66 -3.58 17.84
C GLU A 127 -20.40 -3.18 18.59
N ASN A 128 -20.30 -1.91 19.04
CA ASN A 128 -19.15 -1.32 19.71
C ASN A 128 -17.90 -1.13 18.81
N ASN A 129 -18.08 -1.07 17.49
CA ASN A 129 -17.06 -0.55 16.58
C ASN A 129 -17.05 0.99 16.62
N ASP A 130 -15.90 1.58 16.27
CA ASP A 130 -15.81 3.01 16.02
C ASP A 130 -16.63 3.39 14.78
N LYS A 131 -17.62 4.26 14.97
CA LYS A 131 -18.38 4.90 13.91
C LYS A 131 -17.62 6.14 13.46
N PHE A 132 -17.08 6.10 12.25
CA PHE A 132 -16.31 7.20 11.66
C PHE A 132 -17.15 7.96 10.63
N ILE A 133 -16.73 9.18 10.35
CA ILE A 133 -17.22 10.00 9.24
C ILE A 133 -16.24 9.78 8.10
N GLU A 134 -16.78 9.62 6.89
CA GLU A 134 -15.95 9.58 5.69
C GLU A 134 -15.04 10.81 5.64
N LEU A 135 -13.83 10.61 5.16
CA LEU A 135 -12.82 11.68 5.02
C LEU A 135 -12.14 12.18 6.29
N ILE A 136 -12.55 11.75 7.50
CA ILE A 136 -12.09 12.41 8.74
C ILE A 136 -11.64 11.40 9.82
N TYR A 137 -10.37 11.54 10.22
CA TYR A 137 -9.82 10.88 11.41
C TYR A 137 -10.10 11.66 12.69
N ALA A 138 -10.19 10.96 13.82
CA ALA A 138 -10.07 11.59 15.13
C ALA A 138 -8.59 11.92 15.39
N TYR A 139 -8.32 12.94 16.21
CA TYR A 139 -6.97 13.36 16.55
C TYR A 139 -6.71 13.40 18.05
N THR A 140 -5.51 12.99 18.43
CA THR A 140 -4.97 13.29 19.75
C THR A 140 -4.80 14.81 19.94
N PHE A 141 -4.65 15.26 21.17
CA PHE A 141 -4.32 16.64 21.50
C PHE A 141 -3.06 17.15 20.79
N GLU A 142 -2.08 16.27 20.54
CA GLU A 142 -0.84 16.58 19.82
C GLU A 142 -1.03 16.63 18.28
N GLY A 143 -2.25 16.43 17.78
CA GLY A 143 -2.55 16.45 16.34
C GLY A 143 -2.16 15.17 15.62
N LYS A 144 -1.87 14.08 16.34
CA LYS A 144 -1.65 12.76 15.75
C LYS A 144 -3.00 12.08 15.45
N PRO A 145 -3.21 11.53 14.25
CA PRO A 145 -4.44 10.82 13.91
C PRO A 145 -4.60 9.53 14.72
N ILE A 146 -5.84 9.22 15.06
CA ILE A 146 -6.28 8.03 15.76
C ILE A 146 -7.02 7.18 14.73
N PHE A 147 -6.55 5.95 14.49
CA PHE A 147 -7.24 5.03 13.59
C PHE A 147 -8.52 4.50 14.24
N PRO A 148 -9.65 4.46 13.51
CA PRO A 148 -10.86 3.81 13.99
C PRO A 148 -10.63 2.31 14.17
N LYS A 149 -11.34 1.72 15.14
CA LYS A 149 -11.20 0.34 15.59
C LYS A 149 -12.50 -0.43 15.51
N THR A 150 -12.40 -1.70 15.13
CA THR A 150 -13.49 -2.66 15.33
C THR A 150 -13.64 -3.00 16.82
N LYS A 151 -14.75 -3.65 17.18
CA LYS A 151 -14.99 -4.18 18.53
C LYS A 151 -13.92 -5.17 19.00
N ASP A 152 -13.27 -5.84 18.04
CA ASP A 152 -12.19 -6.79 18.31
C ASP A 152 -10.85 -6.08 18.56
N GLY A 153 -10.75 -4.78 18.25
CA GLY A 153 -9.58 -3.94 18.43
C GLY A 153 -8.67 -3.86 17.21
N ASP A 154 -9.13 -4.31 16.04
CA ASP A 154 -8.40 -4.10 14.78
C ASP A 154 -8.61 -2.68 14.28
N GLU A 155 -7.52 -1.96 14.05
CA GLU A 155 -7.53 -0.64 13.42
C GLU A 155 -7.71 -0.75 11.90
N PHE A 156 -8.31 0.26 11.29
CA PHE A 156 -8.44 0.37 9.85
C PHE A 156 -8.29 1.81 9.37
N TYR A 157 -8.04 1.99 8.07
CA TYR A 157 -8.01 3.31 7.46
C TYR A 157 -9.42 3.78 7.12
N VAL A 158 -9.69 5.05 7.37
CA VAL A 158 -10.84 5.72 6.74
C VAL A 158 -10.61 5.70 5.22
N HIS A 159 -11.67 5.43 4.47
CA HIS A 159 -11.63 5.37 3.02
C HIS A 159 -12.63 6.33 2.40
N ILE A 160 -12.37 6.69 1.14
CA ILE A 160 -13.35 7.34 0.27
C ILE A 160 -14.25 6.27 -0.36
N GLU A 161 -15.32 6.66 -1.05
CA GLU A 161 -16.33 5.77 -1.63
C GLU A 161 -15.75 4.62 -2.48
N ASN A 162 -14.68 4.87 -3.24
CA ASN A 162 -14.03 3.85 -4.08
C ASN A 162 -13.14 2.86 -3.29
N GLY A 163 -13.07 2.99 -1.97
CA GLY A 163 -12.28 2.16 -1.07
C GLY A 163 -10.81 2.60 -0.89
N THR A 164 -10.38 3.69 -1.52
CA THR A 164 -9.03 4.25 -1.32
C THR A 164 -8.88 4.76 0.11
N SER A 165 -7.83 4.29 0.79
CA SER A 165 -7.45 4.76 2.11
C SER A 165 -6.98 6.20 2.07
N ILE A 166 -7.42 6.97 3.06
CA ILE A 166 -7.08 8.38 3.17
C ILE A 166 -5.76 8.51 3.91
N ILE A 167 -4.75 8.95 3.18
CA ILE A 167 -3.38 9.11 3.69
C ILE A 167 -2.88 10.56 3.67
N THR A 168 -3.59 11.45 2.99
CA THR A 168 -3.33 12.90 3.00
C THR A 168 -4.29 13.54 3.99
N LEU A 169 -3.75 14.29 4.93
CA LEU A 169 -4.45 14.99 6.00
C LEU A 169 -4.21 16.49 5.87
N ASN A 170 -5.05 17.31 6.50
CA ASN A 170 -4.89 18.77 6.47
C ASN A 170 -3.51 19.25 6.95
N ASN A 171 -2.87 18.49 7.83
CA ASN A 171 -1.55 18.80 8.41
C ASN A 171 -0.39 17.99 7.80
N GLY A 172 -0.59 17.35 6.64
CA GLY A 172 0.46 16.60 5.93
C GLY A 172 0.03 15.20 5.53
N HIS A 173 0.90 14.21 5.74
CA HIS A 173 0.62 12.81 5.40
C HIS A 173 0.61 11.92 6.64
N LEU A 174 -0.18 10.84 6.59
CA LEU A 174 -0.10 9.75 7.55
C LEU A 174 1.32 9.18 7.58
N ARG A 175 1.89 9.06 8.79
CA ARG A 175 3.23 8.48 9.03
C ARG A 175 3.18 7.10 9.71
N ASP A 176 2.07 6.83 10.37
CA ASP A 176 1.85 5.58 11.10
C ASP A 176 0.95 4.65 10.30
N TYR A 177 1.19 3.35 10.47
CA TYR A 177 0.33 2.31 9.94
C TYR A 177 -0.75 1.97 10.96
N ALA A 178 -1.98 1.76 10.50
CA ALA A 178 -3.02 1.09 11.28
C ALA A 178 -2.56 -0.31 11.69
N LYS A 179 -3.00 -0.79 12.86
CA LYS A 179 -2.60 -2.09 13.41
C LYS A 179 -3.77 -3.00 13.70
N ARG A 180 -3.58 -4.27 13.41
CA ARG A 180 -4.45 -5.34 13.93
C ARG A 180 -4.30 -5.45 15.45
N LYS A 181 -5.26 -6.09 16.10
CA LYS A 181 -5.26 -6.40 17.53
C LYS A 181 -3.99 -7.12 17.98
N ASN A 182 -3.45 -7.99 17.13
CA ASN A 182 -2.21 -8.72 17.41
C ASN A 182 -0.94 -7.86 17.29
N GLY A 183 -1.04 -6.63 16.79
CA GLY A 183 0.06 -5.70 16.60
C GLY A 183 0.65 -5.67 15.19
N ASP A 184 0.15 -6.47 14.25
CA ASP A 184 0.58 -6.41 12.85
C ASP A 184 0.14 -5.07 12.22
N GLU A 185 1.08 -4.31 11.68
CA GLU A 185 0.82 -3.11 10.89
C GLU A 185 0.17 -3.48 9.55
N ILE A 186 -0.69 -2.61 9.03
CA ILE A 186 -1.47 -2.79 7.81
C ILE A 186 -1.13 -1.66 6.85
N TYR A 187 -0.80 -2.00 5.60
CA TYR A 187 -0.65 -1.00 4.55
C TYR A 187 -1.99 -0.35 4.18
N PRO A 188 -2.05 0.98 3.97
CA PRO A 188 -3.18 1.61 3.31
C PRO A 188 -3.30 1.11 1.88
N LYS A 189 -4.50 1.19 1.33
CA LYS A 189 -4.81 0.75 -0.04
C LYS A 189 -5.17 1.93 -0.92
N ASN A 190 -4.76 1.87 -2.19
CA ASN A 190 -5.15 2.81 -3.22
C ASN A 190 -5.94 2.08 -4.31
N PHE A 191 -7.15 2.56 -4.60
CA PHE A 191 -7.94 2.05 -5.70
C PHE A 191 -7.50 2.70 -7.00
N LEU A 192 -7.06 1.88 -7.95
CA LEU A 192 -6.65 2.32 -9.27
C LEU A 192 -7.85 2.27 -10.20
N VAL A 193 -8.50 3.42 -10.43
CA VAL A 193 -9.75 3.54 -11.22
C VAL A 193 -9.63 2.87 -12.60
N ARG A 194 -8.51 3.08 -13.30
CA ARG A 194 -8.28 2.55 -14.65
C ARG A 194 -8.29 1.02 -14.70
N THR A 195 -7.75 0.37 -13.67
CA THR A 195 -7.58 -1.09 -13.64
C THR A 195 -8.57 -1.78 -12.70
N GLN A 196 -9.38 -1.01 -11.97
CA GLN A 196 -10.36 -1.47 -10.97
C GLN A 196 -9.77 -2.43 -9.92
N VAL A 197 -8.58 -2.12 -9.44
CA VAL A 197 -7.81 -2.97 -8.52
C VAL A 197 -7.12 -2.12 -7.47
N PHE A 198 -6.85 -2.74 -6.32
CA PHE A 198 -6.13 -2.10 -5.24
C PHE A 198 -4.64 -2.42 -5.30
N ARG A 199 -3.82 -1.42 -4.99
CA ARG A 199 -2.44 -1.60 -4.52
C ARG A 199 -2.34 -1.16 -3.07
N GLU A 200 -1.35 -1.65 -2.37
CA GLU A 200 -0.96 -1.10 -1.07
C GLU A 200 -0.02 0.10 -1.26
N LEU A 201 0.17 0.90 -0.21
CA LEU A 201 0.94 2.14 -0.23
C LEU A 201 1.99 2.16 0.88
N ILE A 202 3.20 2.62 0.58
CA ILE A 202 4.25 2.85 1.58
C ILE A 202 4.06 4.24 2.18
N LEU A 203 4.05 4.32 3.51
CA LEU A 203 4.02 5.58 4.27
C LEU A 203 5.44 5.95 4.71
N ASP A 204 5.80 7.22 4.50
CA ASP A 204 7.04 7.84 5.01
C ASP A 204 8.31 7.01 4.74
N ASN A 205 8.40 6.41 3.55
CA ASN A 205 9.48 5.51 3.13
C ASN A 205 9.82 4.43 4.17
N ARG A 206 8.80 3.83 4.79
CA ARG A 206 8.97 2.80 5.81
C ARG A 206 8.08 1.61 5.51
N TYR A 207 8.61 0.40 5.59
CA TYR A 207 7.77 -0.80 5.49
C TYR A 207 6.93 -1.04 6.75
N ALA A 208 5.74 -1.59 6.55
CA ALA A 208 4.92 -2.14 7.63
C ALA A 208 5.61 -3.34 8.27
N LYS A 209 5.36 -3.54 9.56
CA LYS A 209 5.91 -4.59 10.39
C LYS A 209 4.84 -5.51 10.95
N LEU A 210 5.15 -6.79 11.01
CA LEU A 210 4.41 -7.76 11.80
C LEU A 210 4.67 -7.51 13.30
N SER A 211 3.79 -8.06 14.13
CA SER A 211 3.85 -8.03 15.60
C SER A 211 5.16 -8.57 16.19
N ASN A 212 5.86 -9.44 15.47
CA ASN A 212 7.20 -9.93 15.82
C ASN A 212 8.35 -8.98 15.41
N GLY A 213 8.03 -7.82 14.84
CA GLY A 213 8.97 -6.82 14.35
C GLY A 213 9.47 -7.02 12.91
N GLN A 214 9.13 -8.14 12.27
CA GLN A 214 9.56 -8.44 10.90
C GLN A 214 8.86 -7.52 9.90
N THR A 215 9.64 -6.87 9.04
CA THR A 215 9.11 -6.08 7.92
C THR A 215 8.60 -6.98 6.80
N TYR A 216 7.55 -6.55 6.11
CA TYR A 216 7.05 -7.24 4.92
C TYR A 216 6.74 -6.24 3.81
N TYR A 217 6.93 -6.63 2.55
CA TYR A 217 6.75 -5.73 1.42
C TYR A 217 5.27 -5.48 1.11
N PRO A 218 4.91 -4.27 0.64
CA PRO A 218 3.57 -3.98 0.12
C PRO A 218 3.29 -4.78 -1.16
N LEU A 219 2.02 -4.91 -1.52
CA LEU A 219 1.57 -5.55 -2.75
C LEU A 219 1.11 -4.53 -3.77
N ASN A 220 1.49 -4.73 -5.02
CA ASN A 220 0.93 -3.99 -6.15
C ASN A 220 -0.43 -4.59 -6.58
N GLU A 221 -1.01 -4.05 -7.63
CA GLU A 221 -2.30 -4.42 -8.18
C GLU A 221 -2.40 -5.88 -8.66
N TYR A 222 -1.26 -6.44 -9.08
CA TYR A 222 -1.12 -7.84 -9.45
C TYR A 222 -0.85 -8.74 -8.25
N GLY A 223 -0.74 -8.19 -7.05
CA GLY A 223 -0.37 -8.94 -5.86
C GLY A 223 1.10 -9.35 -5.82
N ASN A 224 1.94 -8.77 -6.67
CA ASN A 224 3.39 -8.91 -6.57
C ASN A 224 3.89 -7.92 -5.51
N GLU A 225 4.93 -8.31 -4.79
CA GLU A 225 5.57 -7.41 -3.84
C GLU A 225 6.41 -6.36 -4.56
N TYR A 226 6.57 -5.18 -3.95
CA TYR A 226 7.44 -4.12 -4.48
C TYR A 226 8.17 -3.40 -3.33
N THR A 227 9.28 -2.73 -3.64
CA THR A 227 10.13 -2.05 -2.65
C THR A 227 9.93 -0.54 -2.65
N ILE A 228 10.50 0.14 -1.66
CA ILE A 228 10.65 1.60 -1.64
C ILE A 228 11.41 2.04 -2.89
N GLU A 229 10.99 3.15 -3.49
CA GLU A 229 11.66 3.76 -4.65
C GLU A 229 13.04 4.27 -4.26
N PHE A 230 14.05 3.99 -5.10
CA PHE A 230 15.42 4.44 -4.85
C PHE A 230 15.52 5.94 -5.12
N ASN A 231 16.14 6.67 -4.19
CA ASN A 231 16.63 8.01 -4.47
C ASN A 231 18.14 7.89 -4.78
N ASN A 232 18.54 8.33 -5.97
CA ASN A 232 19.92 8.23 -6.47
C ASN A 232 20.93 8.97 -5.57
N ASP A 233 20.47 9.91 -4.74
CA ASP A 233 21.31 10.65 -3.80
C ASP A 233 21.94 9.77 -2.70
N ASN A 234 21.47 8.53 -2.50
CA ASN A 234 21.82 7.67 -1.37
C ASN A 234 22.80 6.54 -1.72
N LEU A 235 23.70 6.72 -2.68
CA LEU A 235 24.78 5.75 -2.91
C LEU A 235 25.86 5.88 -1.81
N PRO A 236 26.34 4.77 -1.20
CA PRO A 236 26.01 3.37 -1.48
C PRO A 236 24.66 2.90 -0.91
N ILE A 237 24.00 1.98 -1.62
CA ILE A 237 22.69 1.44 -1.24
C ILE A 237 22.77 0.69 0.10
N ASP A 238 21.97 1.11 1.08
CA ASP A 238 21.76 0.35 2.31
C ASP A 238 20.74 -0.78 2.06
N GLU A 239 21.24 -1.99 1.77
CA GLU A 239 20.39 -3.15 1.53
C GLU A 239 19.47 -3.48 2.71
N ASN A 240 19.84 -3.17 3.95
CA ASN A 240 19.00 -3.45 5.11
C ASN A 240 17.80 -2.50 5.18
N TYR A 241 17.93 -1.29 4.65
CA TYR A 241 16.84 -0.33 4.58
C TYR A 241 15.90 -0.64 3.42
N TYR A 242 16.43 -0.84 2.21
CA TYR A 242 15.62 -1.07 1.02
C TYR A 242 15.10 -2.52 0.90
N PHE A 243 15.87 -3.50 1.37
CA PHE A 243 15.59 -4.93 1.22
C PHE A 243 15.66 -5.72 2.55
N PRO A 244 15.00 -5.27 3.63
CA PRO A 244 15.11 -5.89 4.95
C PRO A 244 14.66 -7.36 4.98
N ASN A 245 13.95 -7.85 3.96
CA ASN A 245 13.47 -9.22 3.86
C ASN A 245 13.88 -9.90 2.53
N SER A 246 15.12 -9.68 2.08
CA SER A 246 15.65 -10.18 0.79
C SER A 246 14.88 -9.58 -0.40
N TYR A 247 14.95 -10.18 -1.58
CA TYR A 247 14.21 -9.72 -2.76
C TYR A 247 12.69 -9.69 -2.53
N ALA A 248 12.03 -8.74 -3.20
CA ALA A 248 10.60 -8.81 -3.44
C ALA A 248 10.26 -10.01 -4.35
N ILE A 249 9.03 -10.51 -4.25
CA ILE A 249 8.59 -11.70 -4.99
C ILE A 249 7.24 -11.48 -5.67
N THR A 250 7.02 -12.19 -6.76
CA THR A 250 5.72 -12.25 -7.42
C THR A 250 4.71 -13.05 -6.58
N ASN A 251 3.43 -12.94 -6.92
CA ASN A 251 2.36 -13.72 -6.29
C ASN A 251 2.48 -15.25 -6.50
N ASP A 252 3.36 -15.68 -7.41
CA ASP A 252 3.73 -17.08 -7.67
C ASP A 252 5.19 -17.39 -7.32
N GLU A 253 5.76 -16.58 -6.40
CA GLU A 253 7.00 -16.81 -5.67
C GLU A 253 8.30 -16.63 -6.47
N TYR A 254 8.26 -16.01 -7.65
CA TYR A 254 9.48 -15.69 -8.41
C TYR A 254 10.12 -14.42 -7.88
N ILE A 255 11.45 -14.42 -7.85
CA ILE A 255 12.23 -13.27 -7.38
C ILE A 255 12.11 -12.12 -8.37
N ILE A 256 11.90 -10.93 -7.81
CA ILE A 256 11.92 -9.65 -8.47
C ILE A 256 13.26 -8.99 -8.13
N VAL A 257 14.09 -8.78 -9.15
CA VAL A 257 15.35 -8.07 -9.01
C VAL A 257 15.09 -6.58 -9.26
N PRO A 258 15.43 -5.70 -8.29
CA PRO A 258 15.17 -4.27 -8.41
C PRO A 258 15.94 -3.67 -9.58
N ASN A 259 15.32 -2.73 -10.25
CA ASN A 259 15.97 -1.88 -11.24
C ASN A 259 16.48 -0.59 -10.59
N ILE A 260 17.79 -0.41 -10.61
CA ILE A 260 18.45 0.80 -10.12
C ILE A 260 19.20 1.42 -11.28
N GLU A 261 18.78 2.62 -11.68
CA GLU A 261 19.35 3.36 -12.81
C GLU A 261 19.40 2.55 -14.12
N TYR A 262 18.34 1.80 -14.43
CA TYR A 262 18.22 0.93 -15.60
C TYR A 262 19.08 -0.36 -15.55
N PHE A 263 19.69 -0.67 -14.42
CA PHE A 263 20.48 -1.88 -14.22
C PHE A 263 19.87 -2.79 -13.15
N ALA A 264 20.01 -4.10 -13.36
CA ALA A 264 19.61 -5.09 -12.37
C ALA A 264 20.55 -5.04 -11.17
N TYR A 265 20.01 -4.75 -9.98
CA TYR A 265 20.80 -4.72 -8.76
C TYR A 265 20.66 -6.05 -7.99
N PHE A 266 21.74 -6.83 -7.96
CA PHE A 266 21.79 -8.12 -7.27
C PHE A 266 22.26 -7.95 -5.84
N LEU A 267 21.39 -8.25 -4.89
CA LEU A 267 21.69 -8.21 -3.47
C LEU A 267 22.92 -9.08 -3.14
N GLU A 268 23.80 -8.54 -2.30
CA GLU A 268 24.98 -9.22 -1.78
C GLU A 268 24.57 -10.47 -0.99
N ASN A 269 23.61 -10.29 -0.09
CA ASN A 269 23.11 -11.33 0.83
C ASN A 269 21.75 -11.91 0.39
N GLY A 270 21.38 -11.70 -0.87
CA GLY A 270 20.14 -12.22 -1.43
C GLY A 270 20.07 -13.74 -1.38
N SER A 271 18.97 -14.27 -0.84
CA SER A 271 18.71 -15.71 -0.77
C SER A 271 17.37 -16.06 -1.42
N PRO A 272 17.36 -16.95 -2.43
CA PRO A 272 18.52 -17.57 -3.10
C PRO A 272 19.34 -16.56 -3.91
N LYS A 273 20.59 -16.94 -4.26
CA LYS A 273 21.46 -16.11 -5.11
C LYS A 273 20.89 -16.02 -6.53
N VAL A 274 20.87 -14.81 -7.07
CA VAL A 274 20.41 -14.49 -8.43
C VAL A 274 21.53 -13.79 -9.19
N THR A 275 21.57 -13.98 -10.50
CA THR A 275 22.52 -13.37 -11.45
C THR A 275 21.79 -12.95 -12.73
N ASP A 276 22.46 -12.24 -13.64
CA ASP A 276 21.90 -11.83 -14.93
C ASP A 276 21.32 -12.99 -15.75
N LYS A 277 21.91 -14.18 -15.65
CA LYS A 277 21.45 -15.39 -16.35
C LYS A 277 20.06 -15.86 -15.93
N ASN A 278 19.57 -15.35 -14.80
CA ASN A 278 18.26 -15.69 -14.26
C ASN A 278 17.16 -14.74 -14.73
N ILE A 279 17.51 -13.59 -15.30
CA ILE A 279 16.54 -12.59 -15.74
C ILE A 279 15.75 -13.14 -16.93
N LEU A 280 14.42 -13.15 -16.80
CA LEU A 280 13.48 -13.51 -17.86
C LEU A 280 13.05 -12.29 -18.67
N GLY A 281 13.01 -11.11 -18.05
CA GLY A 281 12.46 -9.90 -18.62
C GLY A 281 12.15 -8.87 -17.55
N THR A 282 11.34 -7.87 -17.89
CA THR A 282 10.92 -6.80 -17.00
C THR A 282 9.44 -6.92 -16.63
N LEU A 283 9.09 -6.66 -15.37
CA LEU A 283 7.73 -6.71 -14.86
C LEU A 283 6.98 -5.42 -15.18
N CYS A 284 5.74 -5.57 -15.64
CA CYS A 284 4.84 -4.43 -15.75
C CYS A 284 4.32 -4.06 -14.35
N ILE A 285 4.51 -2.81 -13.93
CA ILE A 285 4.00 -2.27 -12.65
C ILE A 285 3.32 -0.93 -12.97
N GLU A 286 2.00 -0.86 -12.79
CA GLU A 286 1.17 0.33 -12.98
C GLU A 286 1.20 0.93 -14.40
N ASN A 287 1.02 2.26 -14.49
CA ASN A 287 1.20 3.07 -15.69
C ASN A 287 2.69 3.28 -16.04
N ARG A 288 3.63 2.73 -15.25
CA ARG A 288 5.06 2.78 -15.55
C ARG A 288 5.43 1.48 -16.26
N CYS A 289 5.61 1.55 -17.58
CA CYS A 289 6.02 0.39 -18.36
C CYS A 289 7.36 -0.16 -17.82
N TYR A 290 7.37 -1.40 -17.33
CA TYR A 290 8.56 -2.26 -17.21
C TYR A 290 9.73 -1.72 -16.37
N PHE A 291 9.59 -1.70 -15.05
CA PHE A 291 10.66 -1.20 -14.15
C PHE A 291 11.55 -2.34 -13.66
N ASP A 292 11.06 -3.21 -12.77
CA ASP A 292 11.87 -4.27 -12.15
C ASP A 292 12.04 -5.51 -13.04
N PHE A 293 13.02 -6.36 -12.72
CA PHE A 293 13.33 -7.55 -13.48
C PHE A 293 12.68 -8.80 -12.89
N LEU A 294 11.93 -9.54 -13.71
CA LEU A 294 11.43 -10.87 -13.38
C LEU A 294 12.55 -11.90 -13.57
N THR A 295 12.64 -12.88 -12.67
CA THR A 295 13.59 -13.98 -12.78
C THR A 295 12.89 -15.33 -12.93
N ASN A 296 13.67 -16.36 -13.30
CA ASN A 296 13.24 -17.76 -13.27
C ASN A 296 13.52 -18.46 -11.92
N VAL A 297 13.92 -17.73 -10.90
CA VAL A 297 14.30 -18.28 -9.59
C VAL A 297 13.15 -18.07 -8.61
N LYS A 298 12.73 -19.15 -7.95
CA LYS A 298 11.74 -19.07 -6.88
C LYS A 298 12.39 -18.70 -5.56
N ALA A 299 11.73 -17.84 -4.80
CA ALA A 299 12.10 -17.53 -3.44
C ALA A 299 11.83 -18.72 -2.50
N THR A 300 12.50 -18.70 -1.35
CA THR A 300 12.30 -19.70 -0.29
C THR A 300 11.06 -19.43 0.55
N ARG A 301 10.55 -18.19 0.55
CA ARG A 301 9.34 -17.78 1.26
C ARG A 301 8.12 -17.75 0.35
N LYS A 302 6.96 -17.92 0.96
CA LYS A 302 5.67 -17.85 0.29
C LYS A 302 5.22 -16.40 0.12
N SER A 303 4.60 -16.11 -1.02
CA SER A 303 3.86 -14.86 -1.18
C SER A 303 2.64 -14.88 -0.27
N ARG A 304 2.33 -13.72 0.34
CA ARG A 304 1.09 -13.54 1.11
C ARG A 304 -0.11 -13.22 0.23
N SER A 305 0.11 -12.95 -1.06
CA SER A 305 -0.94 -12.64 -2.01
C SER A 305 -1.55 -13.91 -2.59
N SER A 306 -2.84 -13.84 -2.93
CA SER A 306 -3.45 -14.82 -3.82
C SER A 306 -2.76 -14.77 -5.20
N ARG A 307 -2.60 -15.93 -5.84
CA ARG A 307 -2.10 -16.01 -7.22
C ARG A 307 -3.02 -15.27 -8.18
N LYS A 308 -2.47 -14.31 -8.92
CA LYS A 308 -3.16 -13.50 -9.95
C LYS A 308 -2.33 -13.47 -11.22
N LYS A 309 -2.99 -13.32 -12.37
CA LYS A 309 -2.28 -13.09 -13.63
C LYS A 309 -1.52 -11.76 -13.60
N TYR A 310 -0.37 -11.70 -14.24
CA TYR A 310 0.42 -10.48 -14.41
C TYR A 310 1.20 -10.52 -15.72
N ASP A 311 1.57 -9.35 -16.22
CA ASP A 311 2.28 -9.21 -17.48
C ASP A 311 3.76 -8.89 -17.25
N TYR A 312 4.60 -9.38 -18.15
CA TYR A 312 6.03 -9.04 -18.20
C TYR A 312 6.50 -8.98 -19.65
N LEU A 313 7.56 -8.22 -19.92
CA LEU A 313 8.20 -8.11 -21.23
C LEU A 313 9.45 -9.01 -21.24
N PRO A 314 9.45 -10.13 -21.98
CA PRO A 314 10.61 -11.00 -22.01
C PRO A 314 11.84 -10.30 -22.61
N LEU A 315 13.02 -10.71 -22.18
CA LEU A 315 14.28 -10.13 -22.63
C LEU A 315 14.41 -10.20 -24.17
N GLY A 316 14.67 -9.06 -24.80
CA GLY A 316 14.81 -8.94 -26.26
C GLY A 316 13.51 -9.05 -27.06
N GLN A 317 12.35 -9.05 -26.40
CA GLN A 317 11.05 -9.03 -27.05
C GLN A 317 10.44 -7.62 -27.02
N THR A 318 9.53 -7.34 -27.95
CA THR A 318 8.76 -6.08 -28.01
C THR A 318 7.31 -6.24 -27.55
N LYS A 319 6.86 -7.48 -27.37
CA LYS A 319 5.51 -7.81 -26.93
C LYS A 319 5.53 -8.43 -25.54
N SER A 320 4.60 -7.99 -24.71
CA SER A 320 4.40 -8.54 -23.38
C SER A 320 3.82 -9.95 -23.44
N VAL A 321 4.07 -10.70 -22.37
CA VAL A 321 3.52 -12.04 -22.15
C VAL A 321 2.77 -12.03 -20.82
N THR A 322 1.52 -12.48 -20.86
CA THR A 322 0.74 -12.71 -19.65
C THR A 322 1.17 -14.01 -18.99
N ARG A 323 1.64 -13.90 -17.76
CA ARG A 323 1.93 -15.02 -16.89
C ARG A 323 0.70 -15.38 -16.08
N VAL A 324 0.29 -16.63 -16.19
CA VAL A 324 -0.78 -17.22 -15.38
C VAL A 324 -0.11 -18.14 -14.37
N PRO A 325 -0.09 -17.79 -13.07
CA PRO A 325 0.39 -18.69 -12.04
C PRO A 325 -0.27 -20.06 -12.16
N GLU A 326 0.51 -21.13 -12.07
CA GLU A 326 -0.06 -22.46 -11.94
C GLU A 326 -0.97 -22.46 -10.70
N GLN A 327 -2.26 -22.74 -10.87
CA GLN A 327 -3.12 -22.97 -9.71
C GLN A 327 -2.67 -24.26 -9.04
N ASP A 328 -2.62 -24.28 -7.71
CA ASP A 328 -2.34 -25.53 -7.00
C ASP A 328 -3.38 -26.56 -7.44
N SER A 329 -2.92 -27.60 -8.13
CA SER A 329 -3.77 -28.66 -8.66
C SER A 329 -4.51 -29.43 -7.56
N SER A 330 -4.16 -29.19 -6.29
CA SER A 330 -4.85 -29.72 -5.11
C SER A 330 -6.35 -29.40 -5.10
N ASN A 331 -6.78 -28.24 -5.58
CA ASN A 331 -8.21 -27.93 -5.70
C ASN A 331 -8.90 -28.78 -6.78
N SER A 332 -8.19 -29.10 -7.86
CA SER A 332 -8.74 -29.98 -8.90
C SER A 332 -8.95 -31.40 -8.37
N TYR A 333 -8.03 -31.91 -7.53
CA TYR A 333 -8.21 -33.21 -6.86
C TYR A 333 -9.41 -33.22 -5.91
N ASN A 334 -9.62 -32.16 -5.13
CA ASN A 334 -10.79 -32.07 -4.24
C ASN A 334 -12.10 -32.00 -5.03
N ILE A 335 -12.15 -31.25 -6.13
CA ILE A 335 -13.33 -31.19 -7.00
C ILE A 335 -13.58 -32.56 -7.65
N ILE A 336 -12.55 -33.21 -8.18
CA ILE A 336 -12.65 -34.56 -8.76
C ILE A 336 -13.11 -35.56 -7.69
N LEU A 337 -12.59 -35.48 -6.47
CA LEU A 337 -13.00 -36.35 -5.35
C LEU A 337 -14.48 -36.13 -4.98
N ILE A 338 -14.94 -34.88 -4.90
CA ILE A 338 -16.35 -34.54 -4.64
C ILE A 338 -17.25 -35.08 -5.75
N ILE A 339 -16.83 -34.99 -7.01
CA ILE A 339 -17.57 -35.56 -8.16
C ILE A 339 -17.64 -37.08 -8.04
N ILE A 340 -16.52 -37.76 -7.73
CA ILE A 340 -16.48 -39.21 -7.54
C ILE A 340 -17.38 -39.67 -6.39
N LEU A 341 -17.32 -38.98 -5.24
CA LEU A 341 -18.17 -39.28 -4.09
C LEU A 341 -19.66 -39.09 -4.41
N SER A 342 -19.99 -38.04 -5.18
CA SER A 342 -21.36 -37.76 -5.61
C SER A 342 -21.89 -38.85 -6.55
N ILE A 343 -21.08 -39.34 -7.50
CA ILE A 343 -21.43 -40.47 -8.38
C ILE A 343 -21.63 -41.76 -7.57
N LEU A 344 -20.75 -42.04 -6.61
CA LEU A 344 -20.88 -43.20 -5.72
C LEU A 344 -22.18 -43.15 -4.91
N CYS A 345 -22.57 -41.99 -4.38
CA CYS A 345 -23.84 -41.83 -3.68
C CYS A 345 -25.04 -42.14 -4.60
N ILE A 346 -25.05 -41.64 -5.83
CA ILE A 346 -26.12 -41.93 -6.80
C ILE A 346 -26.21 -43.43 -7.09
N ILE A 347 -25.06 -44.10 -7.27
CA ILE A 347 -25.00 -45.54 -7.51
C ILE A 347 -25.58 -46.30 -6.30
N ILE A 348 -25.18 -45.94 -5.07
CA ILE A 348 -25.68 -46.57 -3.83
C ILE A 348 -27.20 -46.40 -3.72
N PHE A 349 -27.74 -45.20 -3.99
CA PHE A 349 -29.18 -44.96 -3.99
C PHE A 349 -29.91 -45.83 -5.02
N PHE A 350 -29.36 -45.94 -6.24
CA PHE A 350 -29.94 -46.77 -7.28
C PHE A 350 -29.95 -48.26 -6.90
N PHE A 351 -28.84 -48.77 -6.35
CA PHE A 351 -28.76 -50.15 -5.86
C PHE A 351 -29.73 -50.39 -4.69
N TYR A 352 -29.88 -49.43 -3.78
CA TYR A 352 -30.82 -49.51 -2.68
C TYR A 352 -32.28 -49.63 -3.18
N ASP A 353 -32.69 -48.79 -4.14
CA ASP A 353 -34.03 -48.84 -4.72
C ASP A 353 -34.29 -50.14 -5.48
N VAL A 354 -33.29 -50.66 -6.20
CA VAL A 354 -33.37 -51.97 -6.87
C VAL A 354 -33.54 -53.07 -5.83
N MET A 355 -32.69 -53.13 -4.80
CA MET A 355 -32.77 -54.15 -3.74
C MET A 355 -34.12 -54.12 -3.02
N LYS A 356 -34.65 -52.93 -2.74
CA LYS A 356 -35.97 -52.75 -2.14
C LYS A 356 -37.12 -53.30 -3.00
N LYS A 357 -36.96 -53.36 -4.32
CA LYS A 357 -37.97 -53.89 -5.24
C LYS A 357 -37.95 -55.43 -5.32
N TYR A 358 -36.82 -56.06 -4.99
CA TYR A 358 -36.63 -57.51 -5.10
C TYR A 358 -36.62 -58.26 -3.76
N MET A 359 -36.66 -57.54 -2.64
CA MET A 359 -37.00 -58.07 -1.30
C MET A 359 -38.48 -57.86 -1.04
#